data_AF-A0AA38XI91-F1
#
_entry.id   AF-A0AA38XI91-F1
#
_cell.length_a   1.000
_cell.length_b   1.000
_cell.length_c   1.000
_cell.angle_alpha   90.00
_cell.angle_beta   90.00
_cell.angle_gamma   90.00
#
_symmetry.space_group_name_H-M   'P 1'
#
loop_
_entity.id
_entity.type
_entity.pdbx_description
1 polymer ?
#
loop_
_entity_poly.entity_id
_entity_poly.type
_entity_poly.pdbx_seq_one_letter_code
_entity_poly.pdbx_strand_id
1 'polypeptide(L)'
;MSAGDLGLDPSGIEDSLNLVLDMVSKWNAVLLLDEADVFLEARSSHDLERNKMVSIFLRVLEYYEGVLFLTTNRVKNIDEAFHSRIHVTINYPNLSIESRRVIWNTFLGDDHPISAKDLDRLAKVNLNGRQIKNILKTAQMLARSGEGKQGQTREGKRGVKVGMHHLETILAIERGTQWE
;
A
#
# COMPACT_ATOMS: atom_id res chain seq x y z
N MET A 1 -10.08 9.38 -2.25
CA MET A 1 -9.47 10.55 -2.89
C MET A 1 -8.01 10.56 -2.50
N SER A 2 -7.09 10.84 -3.41
CA SER A 2 -5.67 11.00 -3.06
C SER A 2 -5.40 12.43 -2.61
N ALA A 3 -4.44 12.63 -1.71
CA ALA A 3 -3.98 13.96 -1.35
C ALA A 3 -3.52 14.82 -2.56
N GLY A 4 -3.06 14.17 -3.64
CA GLY A 4 -2.70 14.85 -4.88
C GLY A 4 -3.88 15.44 -5.66
N ASP A 5 -5.10 14.93 -5.46
CA ASP A 5 -6.32 15.41 -6.14
C ASP A 5 -6.82 16.75 -5.56
N LEU A 6 -6.32 17.14 -4.39
CA LEU A 6 -6.73 18.36 -3.67
C LEU A 6 -5.89 19.59 -4.08
N GLY A 7 -4.81 19.41 -4.85
CA GLY A 7 -3.87 20.47 -5.20
C GLY A 7 -2.89 20.82 -4.07
N LEU A 8 -1.99 21.79 -4.31
CA LEU A 8 -1.00 22.28 -3.34
C LEU A 8 -1.23 23.73 -2.92
N ASP A 9 -2.23 24.40 -3.50
CA ASP A 9 -2.61 25.75 -3.14
C ASP A 9 -3.60 25.71 -1.97
N PRO A 10 -3.34 26.39 -0.83
CA PRO A 10 -4.20 26.29 0.34
C PRO A 10 -5.66 26.72 0.09
N SER A 11 -5.89 27.70 -0.79
CA SER A 11 -7.25 28.17 -1.08
C SER A 11 -8.04 27.14 -1.89
N GLY A 12 -7.43 26.55 -2.91
CA GLY A 12 -8.04 25.46 -3.69
C GLY A 12 -8.29 24.19 -2.86
N ILE A 13 -7.41 23.88 -1.91
CA ILE A 13 -7.56 22.72 -1.01
C ILE A 13 -8.75 22.91 -0.08
N GLU A 14 -8.92 24.10 0.53
CA GLU A 14 -10.03 24.38 1.44
C GLU A 14 -11.37 24.25 0.73
N ASP A 15 -11.50 24.82 -0.47
CA ASP A 15 -12.72 24.73 -1.28
C ASP A 15 -13.03 23.28 -1.68
N SER A 16 -12.00 22.54 -2.12
CA SER A 16 -12.14 21.14 -2.52
C SER A 16 -12.53 20.24 -1.35
N LEU A 17 -11.90 20.43 -0.18
CA LEU A 17 -12.25 19.71 1.04
C LEU A 17 -13.69 20.02 1.46
N ASN A 18 -14.08 21.29 1.53
CA ASN A 18 -15.45 21.66 1.91
C ASN A 18 -16.50 21.06 0.96
N LEU A 19 -16.25 21.09 -0.34
CA LEU A 19 -17.14 20.47 -1.33
C LEU A 19 -17.28 18.96 -1.09
N VAL A 20 -16.17 18.26 -0.86
CA VAL A 20 -16.16 16.82 -0.62
C VAL A 20 -16.87 16.48 0.70
N LEU A 21 -16.62 17.23 1.77
CA LEU A 21 -17.25 17.00 3.07
C LEU A 21 -18.76 17.21 3.00
N ASP A 22 -19.22 18.24 2.30
CA ASP A 22 -20.64 18.50 2.06
C ASP A 22 -21.31 17.37 1.26
N MET A 23 -20.66 16.89 0.20
CA MET A 23 -21.15 15.74 -0.58
C MET A 23 -21.24 14.47 0.28
N VAL A 24 -20.19 14.18 1.06
CA VAL A 24 -20.15 12.99 1.91
C VAL A 24 -21.22 13.04 3.00
N SER A 25 -21.42 14.21 3.62
CA SER A 25 -22.47 14.44 4.62
C SER A 25 -23.86 14.19 4.02
N LYS A 26 -24.14 14.78 2.84
CA LYS A 26 -25.43 14.59 2.12
C LYS A 26 -25.70 13.14 1.76
N TRP A 27 -24.66 12.36 1.48
CA TRP A 27 -24.79 10.95 1.09
C TRP A 27 -24.66 9.99 2.26
N ASN A 28 -24.42 10.48 3.49
CA ASN A 28 -24.11 9.67 4.66
C ASN A 28 -23.01 8.63 4.36
N ALA A 29 -21.98 9.04 3.61
CA ALA A 29 -20.92 8.18 3.14
C ALA A 29 -19.71 8.17 4.10
N VAL A 30 -18.84 7.18 3.93
CA VAL A 30 -17.54 7.12 4.60
C VAL A 30 -16.50 7.84 3.74
N LEU A 31 -15.77 8.80 4.33
CA LEU A 31 -14.67 9.48 3.64
C LEU A 31 -13.36 8.72 3.86
N LEU A 32 -12.61 8.48 2.79
CA LEU A 32 -11.24 7.96 2.83
C LEU A 32 -10.30 8.97 2.17
N LEU A 33 -9.37 9.51 2.97
CA LEU A 33 -8.25 10.30 2.49
C LEU A 33 -6.99 9.43 2.53
N ASP A 34 -6.49 9.14 1.33
CA ASP A 34 -5.32 8.30 1.15
C ASP A 34 -4.06 9.17 1.04
N GLU A 35 -2.97 8.73 1.68
CA GLU A 35 -1.69 9.44 1.73
C GLU A 35 -1.84 10.87 2.29
N ALA A 36 -2.54 10.99 3.42
CA ALA A 36 -2.78 12.27 4.09
C ALA A 36 -1.53 12.85 4.78
N ASP A 37 -0.33 12.33 4.48
CA ASP A 37 0.91 12.79 5.11
C ASP A 37 1.20 14.27 4.83
N VAL A 38 0.88 14.76 3.63
CA VAL A 38 1.01 16.20 3.29
C VAL A 38 0.21 17.12 4.22
N PHE A 39 -0.92 16.66 4.75
CA PHE A 39 -1.79 17.44 5.64
C PHE A 39 -1.49 17.20 7.12
N LEU A 40 -0.97 16.01 7.44
CA LEU A 40 -0.70 15.59 8.81
C LEU A 40 0.68 16.00 9.30
N GLU A 41 1.60 16.36 8.41
CA GLU A 41 3.00 16.57 8.77
C GLU A 41 3.21 17.81 9.70
N ALA A 42 4.11 17.70 10.68
CA ALA A 42 4.31 18.66 11.78
C ALA A 42 4.78 20.04 11.30
N ARG A 43 4.13 21.12 11.74
CA ARG A 43 4.41 22.50 11.31
C ARG A 43 5.90 22.89 11.34
N SER A 44 6.32 23.75 10.40
CA SER A 44 7.71 24.23 10.26
C SER A 44 7.79 25.76 10.27
N SER A 45 8.80 26.34 10.92
CA SER A 45 8.99 27.79 10.97
C SER A 45 9.26 28.45 9.62
N HIS A 46 9.69 27.66 8.63
CA HIS A 46 10.07 28.15 7.30
C HIS A 46 9.04 27.86 6.21
N ASP A 47 7.92 27.23 6.54
CA ASP A 47 6.91 26.81 5.57
C ASP A 47 5.51 27.31 5.95
N LEU A 48 5.22 28.55 5.52
CA LEU A 48 3.95 29.20 5.79
C LEU A 48 2.78 28.49 5.11
N GLU A 49 2.95 28.04 3.86
CA GLU A 49 1.90 27.41 3.08
C GLU A 49 1.49 26.07 3.70
N ARG A 50 2.46 25.27 4.12
CA ARG A 50 2.19 24.03 4.83
C ARG A 50 1.52 24.26 6.18
N ASN A 51 1.96 25.27 6.94
CA ASN A 51 1.30 25.60 8.21
C ASN A 51 -0.16 26.01 8.02
N LYS A 52 -0.49 26.71 6.93
CA LYS A 52 -1.88 27.00 6.54
C LYS A 52 -2.64 25.71 6.24
N MET A 53 -2.09 24.81 5.42
CA MET A 53 -2.72 23.51 5.09
C MET A 53 -3.01 22.68 6.34
N VAL A 54 -2.03 22.52 7.23
CA VAL A 54 -2.19 21.80 8.51
C VAL A 54 -3.31 22.44 9.36
N SER A 55 -3.36 23.78 9.40
CA SER A 55 -4.38 24.51 10.17
C SER A 55 -5.79 24.34 9.60
N ILE A 56 -5.94 24.35 8.27
CA ILE A 56 -7.21 24.08 7.58
C ILE A 56 -7.65 22.64 7.88
N PHE A 57 -6.73 21.69 7.77
CA PHE A 57 -7.04 20.27 7.99
C PHE A 57 -7.44 19.96 9.43
N LEU A 58 -6.77 20.56 10.43
CA LEU A 58 -7.16 20.44 11.84
C LEU A 58 -8.59 20.93 12.08
N ARG A 59 -9.00 22.02 11.42
CA ARG A 59 -10.36 22.55 11.50
C ARG A 59 -11.36 21.58 10.88
N VAL A 60 -11.04 21.05 9.70
CA VAL A 60 -11.87 20.04 9.04
C VAL A 60 -12.10 18.83 9.95
N LEU A 61 -11.06 18.28 10.57
CA LEU A 61 -11.20 17.13 11.47
C LEU A 61 -12.01 17.43 12.73
N GLU A 62 -12.01 18.68 13.19
CA GLU A 62 -12.74 19.10 14.38
C GLU A 62 -14.25 19.20 14.15
N TYR A 63 -14.67 19.67 12.97
CA TYR A 63 -16.09 19.87 12.63
C TYR A 63 -16.68 18.76 11.76
N TYR A 64 -15.91 17.76 11.34
CA TYR A 64 -16.42 16.73 10.45
C TYR A 64 -17.39 15.78 11.17
N GLU A 65 -18.65 15.85 10.77
CA GLU A 65 -19.72 14.98 11.24
C GLU A 65 -19.85 13.76 10.30
N GLY A 66 -19.03 12.74 10.54
CA GLY A 66 -19.06 11.51 9.74
C GLY A 66 -17.95 10.51 10.11
N VAL A 67 -17.82 9.45 9.30
CA VAL A 67 -16.72 8.48 9.45
C VAL A 67 -15.62 8.80 8.45
N LEU A 68 -14.46 9.17 8.98
CA LEU A 68 -13.27 9.50 8.21
C LEU A 68 -12.16 8.47 8.46
N PHE A 69 -11.66 7.88 7.39
CA PHE A 69 -10.43 7.10 7.38
C PHE A 69 -9.29 7.93 6.79
N LEU A 70 -8.18 7.96 7.50
CA LEU A 70 -6.92 8.55 7.06
C LEU A 70 -5.88 7.45 6.90
N THR A 71 -5.15 7.45 5.80
CA THR A 71 -3.95 6.61 5.65
C THR A 71 -2.72 7.51 5.60
N THR A 72 -1.61 7.03 6.13
CA THR A 72 -0.33 7.74 6.08
C THR A 72 0.82 6.76 6.20
N ASN A 73 1.88 7.01 5.41
CA ASN A 73 3.13 6.27 5.51
C ASN A 73 4.14 6.96 6.46
N ARG A 74 3.84 8.18 6.95
CA ARG A 74 4.77 9.03 7.71
C ARG A 74 4.31 9.30 9.14
N VAL A 75 3.99 8.24 9.88
CA VAL A 75 3.46 8.36 11.25
C VAL A 75 4.37 9.16 12.21
N LYS A 76 5.70 9.12 12.01
CA LYS A 76 6.67 9.79 12.88
C LYS A 76 6.67 11.31 12.76
N ASN A 77 6.14 11.84 11.66
CA ASN A 77 6.20 13.26 11.36
C ASN A 77 4.84 13.94 11.56
N ILE A 78 3.86 13.28 12.20
CA ILE A 78 2.52 13.84 12.38
C ILE A 78 2.56 14.97 13.41
N ASP A 79 1.86 16.08 13.14
CA ASP A 79 1.67 17.18 14.10
C ASP A 79 0.89 16.67 15.33
N GLU A 80 1.40 16.96 16.53
CA GLU A 80 0.81 16.44 17.76
C GLU A 80 -0.67 16.85 17.94
N ALA A 81 -1.09 17.97 17.35
CA ALA A 81 -2.48 18.44 17.39
C ALA A 81 -3.48 17.50 16.72
N PHE A 82 -3.03 16.58 15.86
CA PHE A 82 -3.89 15.56 15.25
C PHE A 82 -4.24 14.43 16.21
N HIS A 83 -3.41 14.12 17.20
CA HIS A 83 -3.66 13.01 18.13
C HIS A 83 -4.95 13.19 18.93
N SER A 84 -5.31 14.43 19.29
CA SER A 84 -6.56 14.70 20.02
C SER A 84 -7.82 14.64 19.16
N ARG A 85 -7.69 14.64 17.83
CA ARG A 85 -8.79 14.62 16.84
C ARG A 85 -8.97 13.26 16.18
N ILE A 86 -8.04 12.33 16.40
CA ILE A 86 -8.08 10.96 15.87
C ILE A 86 -8.52 10.01 16.97
N HIS A 87 -9.73 9.46 16.83
CA HIS A 87 -10.32 8.55 17.81
C HIS A 87 -9.59 7.20 17.90
N VAL A 88 -9.14 6.66 16.76
CA VAL A 88 -8.49 5.36 16.67
C VAL A 88 -7.29 5.44 15.75
N THR A 89 -6.15 4.97 16.23
CA THR A 89 -4.92 4.83 15.43
C THR A 89 -4.59 3.35 15.29
N ILE A 90 -4.53 2.86 14.05
CA ILE A 90 -4.14 1.48 13.75
C ILE A 90 -2.74 1.50 13.14
N ASN A 91 -1.78 0.90 13.84
CA ASN A 91 -0.42 0.76 13.33
C ASN A 91 -0.26 -0.57 12.57
N TYR A 92 0.31 -0.52 11.37
CA TYR A 92 0.64 -1.69 10.56
C TYR A 92 2.16 -1.93 10.60
N PRO A 93 2.65 -2.80 11.51
CA PRO A 93 4.07 -3.11 11.59
C PRO A 93 4.53 -3.90 10.36
N ASN A 94 5.85 -4.03 10.22
CA ASN A 94 6.43 -4.94 9.24
C ASN A 94 5.90 -6.38 9.47
N LEU A 95 5.73 -7.10 8.36
CA LEU A 95 5.24 -8.47 8.40
C LEU A 95 6.18 -9.36 9.23
N SER A 96 5.60 -10.24 10.05
CA SER A 96 6.34 -11.33 10.67
C SER A 96 6.63 -12.44 9.66
N ILE A 97 7.46 -13.42 10.05
CA ILE A 97 7.73 -14.59 9.21
C ILE A 97 6.42 -15.37 8.97
N GLU A 98 5.61 -15.52 10.02
CA GLU A 98 4.32 -16.21 9.99
C GLU A 98 3.35 -15.49 9.04
N SER A 99 3.24 -14.16 9.14
CA SER A 99 2.39 -13.37 8.24
C SER A 99 2.87 -13.46 6.79
N ARG A 100 4.19 -13.41 6.54
CA ARG A 100 4.72 -13.61 5.18
C ARG A 100 4.40 -15.00 4.64
N ARG A 101 4.49 -16.05 5.46
CA ARG A 101 4.12 -17.42 5.06
C ARG A 101 2.65 -17.49 4.65
N VAL A 102 1.76 -16.89 5.43
CA VAL A 102 0.32 -16.80 5.11
C VAL A 102 0.11 -16.07 3.79
N ILE A 103 0.75 -14.91 3.59
CA ILE A 103 0.60 -14.13 2.35
C ILE A 103 1.11 -14.91 1.12
N TRP A 104 2.26 -15.57 1.22
CA TRP A 104 2.78 -16.42 0.16
C TRP A 104 1.77 -17.51 -0.21
N ASN A 105 1.25 -18.23 0.78
CA ASN A 105 0.25 -19.28 0.58
C ASN A 105 -1.03 -18.73 -0.09
N THR A 106 -1.54 -17.60 0.43
CA THR A 106 -2.74 -16.95 -0.11
C THR A 106 -2.56 -16.51 -1.57
N PHE A 107 -1.38 -15.98 -1.93
CA PHE A 107 -1.14 -15.52 -3.31
C PHE A 107 -0.83 -16.65 -4.29
N LEU A 108 -0.18 -17.71 -3.82
CA LEU A 108 0.09 -18.90 -4.64
C LEU A 108 -1.19 -19.73 -4.87
N GLY A 109 -2.13 -19.72 -3.93
CA GLY A 109 -3.38 -20.50 -3.98
C GLY A 109 -3.16 -21.99 -3.70
N ASP A 110 -4.22 -22.79 -3.62
CA ASP A 110 -4.11 -24.20 -3.20
C ASP A 110 -3.43 -25.12 -4.24
N ASP A 111 -3.40 -24.73 -5.52
CA ASP A 111 -2.80 -25.52 -6.61
C ASP A 111 -1.42 -24.99 -7.04
N HIS A 112 -0.42 -25.11 -6.16
CA HIS A 112 0.96 -24.72 -6.45
C HIS A 112 1.97 -25.86 -6.20
N PRO A 113 3.09 -25.93 -6.95
CA PRO A 113 4.11 -26.97 -6.76
C PRO A 113 5.13 -26.66 -5.64
N ILE A 114 5.00 -25.54 -4.94
CA ILE A 114 5.93 -25.13 -3.87
C ILE A 114 5.72 -25.98 -2.62
N SER A 115 6.81 -26.51 -2.05
CA SER A 115 6.73 -27.32 -0.83
C SER A 115 6.53 -26.47 0.42
N ALA A 116 6.00 -27.06 1.50
CA ALA A 116 5.88 -26.38 2.80
C ALA A 116 7.23 -25.85 3.32
N LYS A 117 8.33 -26.58 3.06
CA LYS A 117 9.69 -26.18 3.44
C LYS A 117 10.20 -25.00 2.62
N ASP A 118 9.84 -24.93 1.34
CA ASP A 118 10.20 -23.79 0.50
C ASP A 118 9.38 -22.55 0.84
N LEU A 119 8.10 -22.69 1.22
CA LEU A 119 7.33 -21.61 1.81
C LEU A 119 7.98 -21.05 3.08
N ASP A 120 8.54 -21.91 3.95
CA ASP A 120 9.30 -21.46 5.12
C ASP A 120 10.56 -20.69 4.73
N ARG A 121 11.24 -21.09 3.65
CA ARG A 121 12.41 -20.37 3.12
C ARG A 121 12.01 -19.00 2.58
N LEU A 122 10.92 -18.92 1.80
CA LEU A 122 10.39 -17.67 1.25
C LEU A 122 9.93 -16.71 2.34
N ALA A 123 9.30 -17.23 3.40
CA ALA A 123 8.82 -16.44 4.53
C ALA A 123 9.94 -15.80 5.37
N LYS A 124 11.16 -16.34 5.32
CA LYS A 124 12.34 -15.75 5.99
C LYS A 124 12.91 -14.55 5.27
N VAL A 125 12.59 -14.35 3.98
CA VAL A 125 13.03 -13.17 3.23
C VAL A 125 12.22 -11.97 3.69
N ASN A 126 12.89 -10.89 4.10
CA ASN A 126 12.22 -9.68 4.62
C ASN A 126 11.56 -8.89 3.47
N LEU A 127 10.33 -9.27 3.14
CA LEU A 127 9.53 -8.67 2.08
C LEU A 127 8.20 -8.15 2.63
N ASN A 128 7.72 -7.05 2.07
CA ASN A 128 6.34 -6.59 2.28
C ASN A 128 5.36 -7.29 1.31
N GLY A 129 4.06 -7.17 1.55
CA GLY A 129 3.04 -7.83 0.72
C GLY A 129 3.07 -7.40 -0.75
N ARG A 130 3.43 -6.14 -1.05
CA ARG A 130 3.55 -5.64 -2.44
C ARG A 130 4.71 -6.31 -3.16
N GLN A 131 5.88 -6.43 -2.52
CA GLN A 131 7.05 -7.12 -3.07
C GLN A 131 6.74 -8.59 -3.33
N ILE A 132 6.13 -9.30 -2.37
CA ILE A 132 5.73 -10.71 -2.55
C ILE A 132 4.83 -10.86 -3.78
N LYS A 133 3.81 -10.00 -3.92
CA LYS A 133 2.90 -10.01 -5.08
C LYS A 133 3.62 -9.74 -6.39
N ASN A 134 4.56 -8.80 -6.41
CA ASN A 134 5.34 -8.45 -7.59
C ASN A 134 6.26 -9.61 -8.00
N ILE A 135 7.01 -10.19 -7.07
CA ILE A 135 7.86 -11.36 -7.32
C ILE A 135 7.04 -12.50 -7.92
N LEU A 136 5.86 -12.79 -7.34
CA LEU A 136 4.99 -13.84 -7.85
C LEU A 136 4.50 -13.55 -9.28
N LYS A 137 4.06 -12.31 -9.56
CA LYS A 137 3.65 -11.90 -10.92
C LYS A 137 4.79 -12.06 -11.93
N THR A 138 5.99 -11.61 -11.59
CA THR A 138 7.15 -11.74 -12.48
C THR A 138 7.53 -13.20 -12.69
N ALA A 139 7.49 -14.02 -11.64
CA ALA A 139 7.73 -15.46 -11.74
C ALA A 139 6.68 -16.17 -12.62
N GLN A 140 5.40 -15.76 -12.56
CA GLN A 140 4.35 -16.24 -13.46
C GLN A 140 4.63 -15.86 -14.93
N MET A 141 5.13 -14.65 -15.19
CA MET A 141 5.51 -14.22 -16.54
C MET A 141 6.71 -15.01 -17.06
N LEU A 142 7.73 -15.26 -16.23
CA LEU A 142 8.87 -16.10 -16.61
C LEU A 142 8.45 -17.52 -16.95
N ALA A 143 7.60 -18.13 -16.12
CA ALA A 143 7.12 -19.48 -16.35
C ALA A 143 6.38 -19.61 -17.69
N ARG A 144 5.51 -18.64 -18.01
CA ARG A 144 4.82 -18.58 -19.31
C ARG A 144 5.76 -18.37 -20.49
N SER A 145 6.82 -17.58 -20.31
CA SER A 145 7.79 -17.28 -21.37
C SER A 145 8.72 -18.47 -21.66
N GLY A 146 8.99 -19.32 -20.66
CA GLY A 146 9.77 -20.55 -20.80
C GLY A 146 9.06 -21.62 -21.64
N GLU A 147 7.74 -21.75 -21.51
CA GLU A 147 6.93 -22.71 -22.29
C GLU A 147 6.76 -22.31 -23.76
N GLY A 148 6.92 -21.02 -24.10
CA GLY A 148 6.88 -20.54 -25.50
C GLY A 148 7.97 -21.12 -26.41
N LYS A 149 8.97 -21.83 -25.85
CA LYS A 149 10.01 -22.54 -26.63
C LYS A 149 9.75 -24.05 -26.79
N GLN A 150 8.73 -24.62 -26.15
CA GLN A 150 8.35 -26.04 -26.26
C GLN A 150 6.86 -26.18 -26.54
N GLY A 151 6.51 -26.25 -27.83
CA GLY A 151 5.31 -26.91 -28.35
C GLY A 151 3.95 -26.35 -27.89
N GLN A 152 3.30 -25.60 -28.77
CA GLN A 152 1.84 -25.41 -28.69
C GLN A 152 1.15 -26.78 -28.74
N THR A 153 0.59 -27.23 -27.63
CA THR A 153 -0.45 -28.26 -27.64
C THR A 153 -1.73 -27.61 -27.16
N ARG A 154 -2.71 -27.56 -28.07
CA ARG A 154 -4.04 -27.01 -27.87
C ARG A 154 -4.86 -27.94 -26.97
N GLU A 155 -4.72 -27.84 -25.66
CA GLU A 155 -5.72 -28.42 -24.74
C GLU A 155 -5.58 -27.85 -23.31
N GLY A 156 -6.62 -27.14 -22.86
CA GLY A 156 -6.86 -26.83 -21.45
C GLY A 156 -6.17 -25.58 -20.90
N LYS A 157 -6.98 -24.59 -20.51
CA LYS A 157 -6.60 -23.42 -19.69
C LYS A 157 -6.16 -23.84 -18.26
N ARG A 158 -5.11 -24.64 -18.10
CA ARG A 158 -4.41 -24.76 -16.81
C ARG A 158 -3.27 -23.76 -16.83
N GLY A 159 -3.37 -22.75 -15.99
CA GLY A 159 -2.34 -21.71 -15.90
C GLY A 159 -0.98 -22.35 -15.59
N VAL A 160 0.06 -21.83 -16.22
CA VAL A 160 1.45 -22.24 -15.97
C VAL A 160 1.76 -22.17 -14.49
N LYS A 161 2.25 -23.26 -13.92
CA LYS A 161 2.52 -23.38 -12.48
C LYS A 161 3.88 -22.76 -12.13
N VAL A 162 3.89 -21.89 -11.14
CA VAL A 162 5.12 -21.27 -10.65
C VAL A 162 5.91 -22.25 -9.81
N GLY A 163 7.00 -22.78 -10.36
CA GLY A 163 8.01 -23.54 -9.61
C GLY A 163 8.97 -22.67 -8.79
N MET A 164 9.64 -23.28 -7.82
CA MET A 164 10.59 -22.60 -6.91
C MET A 164 11.75 -21.94 -7.67
N HIS A 165 12.25 -22.56 -8.74
CA HIS A 165 13.34 -22.00 -9.54
C HIS A 165 13.01 -20.63 -10.17
N HIS A 166 11.75 -20.39 -10.54
CA HIS A 166 11.31 -19.08 -11.04
C HIS A 166 11.39 -18.01 -9.93
N LEU A 167 10.95 -18.36 -8.72
CA LEU A 167 11.00 -17.47 -7.56
C LEU A 167 12.46 -17.20 -7.15
N GLU A 168 13.31 -18.22 -7.11
CA GLU A 168 14.74 -18.07 -6.80
C GLU A 168 15.45 -17.18 -7.83
N THR A 169 15.11 -17.30 -9.12
CA THR A 169 15.66 -16.43 -10.18
C THR A 169 15.33 -14.97 -9.92
N ILE A 170 14.07 -14.65 -9.63
CA ILE A 170 13.66 -13.26 -9.36
C ILE A 170 14.26 -12.73 -8.05
N LEU A 171 14.28 -13.55 -7.00
CA LEU A 171 14.88 -13.19 -5.73
C LEU A 171 16.39 -12.95 -5.84
N ALA A 172 17.09 -13.70 -6.70
CA ALA A 172 18.51 -13.48 -6.96
C ALA A 172 18.76 -12.17 -7.70
N ILE A 173 17.91 -11.83 -8.68
CA ILE A 173 17.98 -10.55 -9.40
C ILE A 173 17.76 -9.38 -8.44
N GLU A 174 16.70 -9.42 -7.61
CA GLU A 174 16.42 -8.34 -6.65
C GLU A 174 17.53 -8.17 -5.59
N ARG A 175 18.17 -9.26 -5.15
CA ARG A 175 19.31 -9.17 -4.23
C ARG A 175 20.59 -8.65 -4.91
N GLY A 176 20.77 -8.96 -6.19
CA GLY A 176 21.91 -8.48 -6.98
C GLY A 176 21.76 -7.03 -7.47
N THR A 177 20.59 -6.41 -7.34
CA THR A 177 20.32 -5.02 -7.73
C THR A 177 20.27 -4.04 -6.56
N GLN A 178 20.52 -4.48 -5.33
CA GLN A 178 20.82 -3.57 -4.22
C GLN A 178 22.25 -3.04 -4.39
N TRP A 179 22.40 -1.98 -5.18
CA TRP A 179 23.60 -1.14 -5.15
C TRP A 179 23.71 -0.49 -3.77
N GLU A 180 24.93 -0.50 -3.22
CA GLU A 180 25.33 0.18 -1.97
C GLU A 180 24.85 1.63 -1.89
#